data_AF-A0AAW4V2L8-F1
#
_entry.id   AF-A0AAW4V2L8-F1
#
_cell.length_a   1.000
_cell.length_b   1.000
_cell.length_c   1.000
_cell.angle_alpha   90.00
_cell.angle_beta   90.00
_cell.angle_gamma   90.00
#
_symmetry.space_group_name_H-M   'P 1'
#
loop_
_entity.id
_entity.type
_entity.pdbx_description
1 polymer ?
#
loop_
_entity_poly.entity_id
_entity_poly.type
_entity_poly.pdbx_seq_one_letter_code
_entity_poly.pdbx_strand_id
1 'polypeptide(L)'
;MKKIDNLKIEPVVNANDFIGISINNGQITIKTPLCFRIDEDDKILKKNLILFLKSISIATKDHEYIKNNGNLVGEIWPIDSYLWIIKDFVENGFYYKREKTYSTSGGKIEWKKTLKKTPVYSNGNIIYNDIITSHMIPTNDEISEIYKFCLSKAIDRIGWIFSYNFNIHVQQHKSIKEMIMLIRQEMFNTFDDIKRQRFEHMIAILSNINSTGKSSKNSTYGIKNYYYVFERMVDRFFEGINKKDLSKYNPVATWHLVKNGNHSSSELRPDTIVHLSRNGKQYTYVLDAKMYKYGGLDHLERPNDGLPETSSIQKQITYGDEVARLTDNYVRNAFILPYNKELERFKFNNDAINIDCDRNLAYIGFATSSWRLEKKDHDYIFSFLIDFNYLLRNYNRSNNRITLKLYDEIEQQIKKIRKI
;
A
#
# COMPACT_ATOMS: atom_id res chain seq x y z
N MET A 1 15.15 11.77 23.71
CA MET A 1 13.98 11.08 23.11
C MET A 1 12.78 11.41 23.97
N LYS A 2 11.81 12.21 23.50
CA LYS A 2 10.53 12.35 24.21
C LYS A 2 9.80 11.02 24.05
N LYS A 3 9.48 10.34 25.16
CA LYS A 3 8.46 9.28 25.17
C LYS A 3 7.22 9.86 24.52
N ILE A 4 6.63 9.11 23.60
CA ILE A 4 5.33 9.46 23.04
C ILE A 4 4.29 9.07 24.08
N ASP A 5 4.12 9.88 25.13
CA ASP A 5 3.19 9.59 26.22
C ASP A 5 1.71 9.54 25.75
N ASN A 6 1.45 9.97 24.50
CA ASN A 6 0.12 10.07 23.90
C ASN A 6 -0.14 9.09 22.74
N LEU A 7 0.68 8.05 22.54
CA LEU A 7 0.43 7.02 21.51
C LEU A 7 -0.10 5.73 22.13
N LYS A 8 -1.27 5.31 21.68
CA LYS A 8 -1.86 4.02 22.02
C LYS A 8 -1.95 3.14 20.78
N ILE A 9 -1.39 1.93 20.84
CA ILE A 9 -1.54 0.93 19.78
C ILE A 9 -2.51 -0.15 20.28
N GLU A 10 -3.55 -0.42 19.50
CA GLU A 10 -4.64 -1.33 19.84
C GLU A 10 -4.78 -2.41 18.75
N PRO A 11 -4.30 -3.64 18.99
CA PRO A 11 -4.57 -4.75 18.09
C PRO A 11 -6.06 -5.07 18.04
N VAL A 12 -6.60 -5.24 16.84
CA VAL A 12 -8.02 -5.50 16.58
C VAL A 12 -8.21 -6.94 16.12
N VAL A 13 -9.13 -7.66 16.79
CA VAL A 13 -9.40 -9.09 16.54
C VAL A 13 -10.26 -9.29 15.30
N ASN A 14 -11.28 -8.46 15.10
CA ASN A 14 -12.21 -8.59 13.98
C ASN A 14 -11.70 -7.80 12.77
N ALA A 15 -11.41 -8.48 11.66
CA ALA A 15 -10.91 -7.87 10.44
C ALA A 15 -11.90 -6.89 9.77
N ASN A 16 -13.18 -6.94 10.14
CA ASN A 16 -14.23 -6.04 9.65
C ASN A 16 -14.25 -4.69 10.38
N ASP A 17 -13.67 -4.64 11.58
CA ASP A 17 -13.62 -3.42 12.39
C ASP A 17 -12.68 -2.38 11.78
N PHE A 18 -12.75 -1.15 12.30
CA PHE A 18 -11.91 -0.06 11.84
C PHE A 18 -10.43 -0.30 12.20
N ILE A 19 -9.58 -0.26 11.18
CA ILE A 19 -8.13 -0.36 11.27
C ILE A 19 -7.52 0.91 10.65
N GLY A 20 -6.59 1.54 11.36
CA GLY A 20 -6.01 2.82 10.98
C GLY A 20 -5.59 3.66 12.17
N ILE A 21 -5.54 4.98 11.97
CA ILE A 21 -5.13 5.97 12.96
C ILE A 21 -6.27 6.95 13.26
N SER A 22 -6.39 7.35 14.53
CA SER A 22 -7.22 8.45 14.96
C SER A 22 -6.44 9.39 15.90
N ILE A 23 -6.77 10.67 15.85
CA ILE A 23 -6.39 11.65 16.85
C ILE A 23 -7.66 12.20 17.48
N ASN A 24 -7.73 12.15 18.81
CA ASN A 24 -8.82 12.73 19.59
C ASN A 24 -8.21 13.59 20.69
N ASN A 25 -8.36 14.92 20.61
CA ASN A 25 -7.82 15.88 21.58
C ASN A 25 -6.33 15.67 21.92
N GLY A 26 -5.51 15.33 20.92
CA GLY A 26 -4.07 15.12 21.10
C GLY A 26 -3.65 13.71 21.53
N GLN A 27 -4.60 12.85 21.90
CA GLN A 27 -4.36 11.40 22.04
C GLN A 27 -4.35 10.76 20.66
N ILE A 28 -3.28 10.04 20.34
CA ILE A 28 -3.13 9.26 19.11
C ILE A 28 -3.48 7.81 19.42
N THR A 29 -4.41 7.23 18.66
CA THR A 29 -4.72 5.80 18.72
C THR A 29 -4.50 5.17 17.35
N ILE A 30 -3.72 4.10 17.29
CA ILE A 30 -3.52 3.29 16.10
C ILE A 30 -4.15 1.93 16.34
N LYS A 31 -5.17 1.62 15.56
CA LYS A 31 -5.79 0.30 15.52
C LYS A 31 -5.13 -0.52 14.44
N THR A 32 -4.50 -1.64 14.80
CA THR A 32 -3.74 -2.49 13.89
C THR A 32 -4.38 -3.87 13.75
N PRO A 33 -4.08 -4.63 12.69
CA PRO A 33 -4.39 -6.05 12.67
C PRO A 33 -3.72 -6.77 13.84
N LEU A 34 -4.35 -7.85 14.33
CA LEU A 34 -3.83 -8.64 15.45
C LEU A 34 -2.40 -9.17 15.21
N CYS A 35 -2.09 -9.51 13.97
CA CYS A 35 -0.78 -10.01 13.53
C CYS A 35 0.28 -8.90 13.31
N PHE A 36 -0.06 -7.63 13.48
CA PHE A 36 0.92 -6.55 13.38
C PHE A 36 1.89 -6.60 14.56
N ARG A 37 3.18 -6.75 14.27
CA ARG A 37 4.22 -6.79 15.29
C ARG A 37 4.48 -5.40 15.84
N ILE A 38 4.42 -5.29 17.17
CA ILE A 38 4.85 -4.12 17.94
C ILE A 38 6.32 -4.35 18.33
N ASP A 39 7.25 -3.78 17.56
CA ASP A 39 8.68 -3.91 17.82
C ASP A 39 9.10 -3.06 19.04
N GLU A 40 10.03 -3.57 19.86
CA GLU A 40 10.58 -2.85 21.03
C GLU A 40 11.43 -1.63 20.63
N ASP A 41 12.12 -1.72 19.48
CA ASP A 41 12.89 -0.61 18.91
C ASP A 41 11.92 0.42 18.28
N ASP A 42 11.82 1.59 18.90
CA ASP A 42 10.97 2.71 18.47
C ASP A 42 11.19 3.12 17.00
N LYS A 43 12.43 3.07 16.49
CA LYS A 43 12.72 3.41 15.09
C LYS A 43 12.13 2.37 14.14
N ILE A 44 12.24 1.09 14.49
CA ILE A 44 11.69 -0.02 13.70
C ILE A 44 10.16 0.02 13.75
N LEU A 45 9.58 0.22 14.94
CA LEU A 45 8.13 0.34 15.12
C LEU A 45 7.56 1.48 14.27
N LYS A 46 8.13 2.68 14.37
CA LYS A 46 7.74 3.85 13.56
C LYS A 46 7.81 3.59 12.06
N LYS A 47 8.88 2.95 11.60
CA LYS A 47 9.02 2.55 10.19
C LYS A 47 7.91 1.59 9.77
N ASN A 48 7.60 0.58 10.59
CA ASN A 48 6.53 -0.38 10.31
C ASN A 48 5.14 0.27 10.36
N LEU A 49 4.90 1.23 11.25
CA LEU A 49 3.66 2.01 11.30
C LEU A 49 3.48 2.87 10.04
N ILE A 50 4.55 3.52 9.54
CA ILE A 50 4.49 4.27 8.27
C ILE A 50 4.11 3.33 7.12
N LEU A 51 4.71 2.14 7.05
CA LEU A 51 4.41 1.16 6.01
C LEU A 51 2.97 0.65 6.11
N PHE A 52 2.49 0.36 7.32
CA PHE A 52 1.13 -0.04 7.59
C PHE A 52 0.11 1.04 7.17
N LEU A 53 0.34 2.31 7.54
CA LEU A 53 -0.56 3.40 7.16
C LEU A 53 -0.57 3.62 5.64
N LYS A 54 0.59 3.51 4.98
CA LYS A 54 0.68 3.53 3.51
C LYS A 54 -0.06 2.38 2.84
N SER A 55 -0.07 1.19 3.45
CA SER A 55 -0.71 0.02 2.83
C SER A 55 -2.24 0.17 2.74
N ILE A 56 -2.86 0.92 3.66
CA ILE A 56 -4.29 1.23 3.61
C ILE A 56 -4.69 1.88 2.28
N SER A 57 -3.83 2.75 1.73
CA SER A 57 -4.08 3.44 0.46
C SER A 57 -4.24 2.50 -0.75
N ILE A 58 -3.78 1.25 -0.65
CA ILE A 58 -3.84 0.28 -1.74
C ILE A 58 -5.30 -0.12 -2.02
N ALA A 59 -6.11 -0.26 -0.97
CA ALA A 59 -7.51 -0.62 -1.11
C ALA A 59 -8.41 0.60 -1.42
N THR A 60 -7.95 1.82 -1.12
CA THR A 60 -8.75 3.03 -1.32
C THR A 60 -8.71 3.56 -2.75
N LYS A 61 -7.63 3.33 -3.50
CA LYS A 61 -7.47 3.83 -4.88
C LYS A 61 -8.44 3.23 -5.90
N ASP A 62 -9.03 2.06 -5.60
CA ASP A 62 -9.95 1.37 -6.51
C ASP A 62 -11.43 1.75 -6.30
N HIS A 63 -11.75 2.74 -5.45
CA HIS A 63 -13.09 3.33 -5.21
C HIS A 63 -14.26 2.39 -4.84
N GLU A 64 -14.16 1.07 -4.99
CA GLU A 64 -15.29 0.14 -4.88
C GLU A 64 -15.75 -0.12 -3.43
N TYR A 65 -14.88 0.06 -2.42
CA TYR A 65 -15.17 -0.38 -1.05
C TYR A 65 -15.32 0.75 -0.01
N ILE A 66 -15.24 2.03 -0.42
CA ILE A 66 -15.32 3.19 0.49
C ILE A 66 -16.76 3.73 0.63
N LYS A 67 -17.80 2.93 0.30
CA LYS A 67 -19.18 3.38 0.54
C LYS A 67 -19.52 3.32 2.03
N ASN A 68 -19.65 4.51 2.61
CA ASN A 68 -20.33 4.85 3.87
C ASN A 68 -19.72 4.30 5.16
N ASN A 69 -18.64 4.95 5.62
CA ASN A 69 -18.18 4.83 7.00
C ASN A 69 -19.00 5.71 7.96
N GLY A 70 -20.17 5.23 8.37
CA GLY A 70 -21.08 5.96 9.28
C GLY A 70 -20.56 6.25 10.70
N ASN A 71 -19.36 5.78 11.08
CA ASN A 71 -18.83 5.91 12.46
C ASN A 71 -17.39 6.46 12.51
N LEU A 72 -16.94 7.24 11.53
CA LEU A 72 -15.62 7.90 11.62
C LEU A 72 -15.69 9.11 12.55
N VAL A 73 -14.68 9.23 13.42
CA VAL A 73 -14.53 10.38 14.29
C VAL A 73 -13.80 11.49 13.54
N GLY A 74 -14.44 12.63 13.36
CA GLY A 74 -13.83 13.83 12.79
C GLY A 74 -13.51 13.77 11.29
N GLU A 75 -12.60 14.64 10.85
CA GLU A 75 -12.25 14.81 9.44
C GLU A 75 -11.32 13.69 8.92
N ILE A 76 -11.49 13.32 7.64
CA ILE A 76 -10.64 12.32 6.97
C ILE A 76 -9.31 12.94 6.59
N TRP A 77 -8.20 12.39 7.09
CA TRP A 77 -6.86 12.90 6.80
C TRP A 77 -6.33 12.57 5.40
N PRO A 78 -5.57 13.50 4.78
CA PRO A 78 -4.78 13.24 3.59
C PRO A 78 -3.41 12.68 4.00
N ILE A 79 -3.37 11.56 4.73
CA ILE A 79 -2.11 11.03 5.29
C ILE A 79 -1.08 10.73 4.18
N ASP A 80 -1.55 10.28 3.02
CA ASP A 80 -0.70 10.00 1.87
C ASP A 80 0.04 11.27 1.42
N SER A 81 -0.65 12.43 1.43
CA SER A 81 -0.04 13.72 1.11
C SER A 81 0.93 14.20 2.20
N TYR A 82 0.61 13.98 3.48
CA TYR A 82 1.55 14.30 4.56
C TYR A 82 2.82 13.44 4.47
N LEU A 83 2.67 12.14 4.25
CA LEU A 83 3.80 11.23 4.08
C LEU A 83 4.61 11.56 2.83
N TRP A 84 3.95 11.96 1.75
CA TRP A 84 4.61 12.32 0.49
C TRP A 84 5.42 13.60 0.65
N ILE A 85 4.86 14.68 1.22
CA ILE A 85 5.57 15.96 1.32
C ILE A 85 6.76 15.91 2.29
N ILE A 86 6.64 15.16 3.39
CA ILE A 86 7.75 14.94 4.31
C ILE A 86 8.85 14.12 3.62
N LYS A 87 8.47 13.10 2.84
CA LYS A 87 9.44 12.31 2.06
C LYS A 87 10.16 13.18 1.02
N ASP A 88 9.42 13.98 0.25
CA ASP A 88 9.97 14.92 -0.74
C ASP A 88 10.96 15.88 -0.09
N PHE A 89 10.65 16.41 1.10
CA PHE A 89 11.57 17.26 1.85
C PHE A 89 12.83 16.54 2.32
N VAL A 90 12.70 15.31 2.85
CA VAL A 90 13.84 14.52 3.33
C VAL A 90 14.78 14.16 2.17
N GLU A 91 14.24 13.89 0.98
CA GLU A 91 15.02 13.50 -0.20
C GLU A 91 15.61 14.71 -0.94
N ASN A 92 14.87 15.82 -1.05
CA ASN A 92 15.20 16.93 -1.96
C ASN A 92 15.43 18.27 -1.25
N GLY A 93 15.18 18.38 0.05
CA GLY A 93 15.14 19.65 0.77
C GLY A 93 13.89 20.47 0.44
N PHE A 94 13.95 21.79 0.69
CA PHE A 94 12.82 22.66 0.36
C PHE A 94 12.61 22.77 -1.15
N TYR A 95 11.34 22.77 -1.56
CA TYR A 95 10.99 23.11 -2.93
C TYR A 95 11.24 24.59 -3.18
N TYR A 96 12.03 24.88 -4.22
CA TYR A 96 12.21 26.21 -4.79
C TYR A 96 11.85 26.18 -6.27
N LYS A 97 11.06 27.15 -6.73
CA LYS A 97 10.86 27.34 -8.17
C LYS A 97 12.20 27.72 -8.79
N ARG A 98 12.54 27.12 -9.93
CA ARG A 98 13.73 27.50 -10.69
C ARG A 98 13.30 28.38 -11.84
N GLU A 99 13.80 29.61 -11.87
CA GLU A 99 13.51 30.55 -12.95
C GLU A 99 14.75 30.78 -13.80
N LYS A 100 14.53 30.91 -15.11
CA LYS A 100 15.58 31.20 -16.08
C LYS A 100 15.96 32.66 -15.95
N THR A 101 17.11 32.92 -15.36
CA THR A 101 17.69 34.27 -15.28
C THR A 101 18.76 34.42 -16.36
N TYR A 102 19.03 35.67 -16.74
CA TYR A 102 20.04 36.01 -17.73
C TYR A 102 21.18 36.76 -17.03
N SER A 103 22.41 36.35 -17.31
CA SER A 103 23.64 36.99 -16.81
C SER A 103 24.60 37.22 -17.97
N THR A 104 25.72 37.87 -17.66
CA THR A 104 26.86 38.07 -18.58
C THR A 104 28.03 37.12 -18.30
N SER A 105 27.87 36.23 -17.31
CA SER A 105 28.89 35.27 -16.90
C SER A 105 28.24 33.97 -16.43
N GLY A 106 28.87 32.84 -16.79
CA GLY A 106 28.46 31.49 -16.41
C GLY A 106 27.15 31.01 -17.05
N GLY A 107 27.04 29.71 -17.32
CA GLY A 107 25.85 29.09 -17.87
C GLY A 107 25.82 29.01 -19.40
N LYS A 108 24.63 28.70 -19.95
CA LYS A 108 24.45 28.44 -21.38
C LYS A 108 24.31 29.74 -22.16
N ILE A 109 25.09 29.90 -23.23
CA ILE A 109 25.02 31.08 -24.11
C ILE A 109 23.67 31.13 -24.84
N GLU A 110 23.01 32.28 -24.77
CA GLU A 110 21.76 32.58 -25.47
C GLU A 110 22.05 33.39 -26.73
N TRP A 111 22.49 32.70 -27.79
CA TRP A 111 22.93 33.34 -29.04
C TRP A 111 21.89 34.30 -29.63
N LYS A 112 20.61 33.95 -29.61
CA LYS A 112 19.53 34.83 -30.12
C LYS A 112 19.45 36.17 -29.40
N LYS A 113 19.82 36.22 -28.11
CA LYS A 113 19.87 37.47 -27.33
C LYS A 113 21.22 38.17 -27.49
N THR A 114 22.31 37.40 -27.49
CA THR A 114 23.68 37.92 -27.66
C THR A 114 23.84 38.61 -29.02
N LEU A 115 23.35 38.02 -30.10
CA LEU A 115 23.43 38.59 -31.45
C LEU A 115 22.66 39.92 -31.62
N LYS A 116 21.72 40.23 -30.72
CA LYS A 116 21.02 41.53 -30.69
C LYS A 116 21.82 42.65 -30.02
N LYS A 117 22.91 42.32 -29.34
CA LYS A 117 23.82 43.31 -28.77
C LYS A 117 24.71 43.88 -29.88
N THR A 118 25.24 45.07 -29.67
CA THR A 118 26.16 45.70 -30.61
C THR A 118 27.51 44.98 -30.54
N PRO A 119 27.98 44.32 -31.61
CA PRO A 119 29.31 43.73 -31.60
C PRO A 119 30.38 44.80 -31.79
N VAL A 120 31.60 44.47 -31.38
CA VAL A 120 32.81 45.22 -31.68
C VAL A 120 33.45 44.64 -32.94
N TYR A 121 33.80 45.51 -33.89
CA TYR A 121 34.52 45.12 -35.09
C TYR A 121 36.02 45.37 -34.90
N SER A 122 36.84 44.34 -35.07
CA SER A 122 38.30 44.46 -34.92
C SER A 122 39.03 43.52 -35.87
N ASN A 123 39.91 44.06 -36.72
CA ASN A 123 40.72 43.32 -37.70
C ASN A 123 39.91 42.33 -38.56
N GLY A 124 38.72 42.73 -39.05
CA GLY A 124 37.86 41.88 -39.88
C GLY A 124 37.01 40.86 -39.09
N ASN A 125 37.19 40.78 -37.76
CA ASN A 125 36.42 39.89 -36.90
C ASN A 125 35.29 40.64 -36.17
N ILE A 126 34.16 39.94 -35.98
CA ILE A 126 33.02 40.40 -35.19
C ILE A 126 33.11 39.75 -33.81
N ILE A 127 33.27 40.57 -32.77
CA ILE A 127 33.42 40.11 -31.39
C ILE A 127 32.25 40.64 -30.55
N TYR A 128 31.54 39.73 -29.89
CA TYR A 128 30.48 40.07 -28.93
C TYR A 128 31.06 40.05 -27.51
N ASN A 129 31.32 41.23 -26.95
CA ASN A 129 31.84 41.34 -25.57
C ASN A 129 30.76 41.06 -24.51
N ASP A 130 29.50 41.41 -24.78
CA ASP A 130 28.37 41.19 -23.87
C ASP A 130 27.64 39.86 -24.18
N ILE A 131 28.30 38.74 -23.88
CA ILE A 131 27.69 37.41 -24.05
C ILE A 131 26.57 37.26 -23.04
N ILE A 132 25.32 37.15 -23.52
CA ILE A 132 24.19 36.86 -22.65
C ILE A 132 24.13 35.35 -22.45
N THR A 133 24.35 34.93 -21.21
CA THR A 133 24.17 33.56 -20.77
C THR A 133 22.87 33.42 -19.99
N SER A 134 22.40 32.19 -19.86
CA SER A 134 21.28 31.86 -18.99
C SER A 134 21.61 30.70 -18.06
N HIS A 135 21.06 30.78 -16.87
CA HIS A 135 21.12 29.73 -15.88
C HIS A 135 19.84 29.74 -15.04
N MET A 136 19.55 28.60 -14.43
CA MET A 136 18.37 28.42 -13.60
C MET A 136 18.74 28.74 -12.14
N ILE A 137 18.15 29.78 -11.56
CA ILE A 137 18.35 30.13 -10.15
C ILE A 137 17.12 29.69 -9.34
N PRO A 138 17.29 29.05 -8.17
CA PRO A 138 16.18 28.83 -7.24
C PRO A 138 15.68 30.17 -6.68
N THR A 139 14.40 30.46 -6.87
CA THR A 139 13.73 31.62 -6.31
C THR A 139 12.83 31.19 -5.16
N ASN A 140 12.89 31.93 -4.05
CA ASN A 140 11.96 31.76 -2.94
C ASN A 140 10.65 32.48 -3.27
N ASP A 141 9.90 31.87 -4.19
CA ASP A 141 8.64 32.41 -4.68
C ASP A 141 7.46 32.05 -3.74
N GLU A 142 6.27 32.53 -4.08
CA GLU A 142 5.07 32.28 -3.28
C GLU A 142 4.74 30.78 -3.17
N ILE A 143 5.01 29.99 -4.21
CA ILE A 143 4.80 28.55 -4.20
C ILE A 143 5.74 27.86 -3.22
N SER A 144 6.99 28.31 -3.14
CA SER A 144 8.00 27.82 -2.19
C SER A 144 7.57 28.09 -0.75
N GLU A 145 6.99 29.26 -0.47
CA GLU A 145 6.41 29.56 0.85
C GLU A 145 5.18 28.70 1.17
N ILE A 146 4.31 28.47 0.19
CA ILE A 146 3.14 27.58 0.38
C ILE A 146 3.59 26.13 0.62
N TYR A 147 4.66 25.68 -0.03
CA TYR A 147 5.26 24.37 0.22
C TYR A 147 5.73 24.24 1.67
N LYS A 148 6.49 25.22 2.17
CA LYS A 148 6.95 25.25 3.57
C LYS A 148 5.76 25.23 4.54
N PHE A 149 4.70 25.98 4.24
CA PHE A 149 3.48 25.96 5.04
C PHE A 149 2.84 24.57 5.07
N CYS A 150 2.65 23.92 3.92
CA CYS A 150 2.09 22.56 3.85
C CYS A 150 2.97 21.55 4.61
N LEU A 151 4.29 21.66 4.48
CA LEU A 151 5.25 20.81 5.17
C LEU A 151 5.20 21.01 6.69
N SER A 152 5.13 22.26 7.16
CA SER A 152 4.92 22.57 8.58
C SER A 152 3.66 21.89 9.11
N LYS A 153 2.54 21.98 8.39
CA LYS A 153 1.27 21.33 8.80
C LYS A 153 1.35 19.80 8.80
N ALA A 154 2.07 19.21 7.86
CA ALA A 154 2.31 17.77 7.84
C ALA A 154 3.15 17.34 9.06
N ILE A 155 4.21 18.08 9.38
CA ILE A 155 5.11 17.81 10.51
C ILE A 155 4.39 17.99 11.85
N ASP A 156 3.61 19.05 12.02
CA ASP A 156 2.80 19.27 13.22
C ASP A 156 1.85 18.10 13.49
N ARG A 157 1.39 17.40 12.45
CA ARG A 157 0.38 16.34 12.55
C ARG A 157 0.95 14.94 12.65
N ILE A 158 1.88 14.59 11.77
CA ILE A 158 2.43 13.23 11.70
C ILE A 158 3.94 13.21 11.95
N GLY A 159 4.58 14.34 12.23
CA GLY A 159 6.03 14.42 12.47
C GLY A 159 6.51 13.50 13.59
N TRP A 160 5.66 13.21 14.59
CA TRP A 160 5.95 12.29 15.70
C TRP A 160 6.26 10.84 15.24
N ILE A 161 5.75 10.43 14.06
CA ILE A 161 6.03 9.09 13.50
C ILE A 161 7.41 9.02 12.85
N PHE A 162 8.06 10.15 12.62
CA PHE A 162 9.41 10.22 12.09
C PHE A 162 10.42 10.32 13.24
N SER A 163 11.61 9.78 13.02
CA SER A 163 12.70 9.83 14.01
C SER A 163 13.48 11.16 14.01
N TYR A 164 12.98 12.17 13.29
CA TYR A 164 13.65 13.45 13.10
C TYR A 164 12.88 14.55 13.82
N ASN A 165 13.59 15.41 14.53
CA ASN A 165 13.01 16.63 15.09
C ASN A 165 13.05 17.72 14.02
N PHE A 166 11.95 17.90 13.31
CA PHE A 166 11.79 19.04 12.41
C PHE A 166 11.04 20.15 13.13
N ASN A 167 11.54 21.37 13.03
CA ASN A 167 10.79 22.55 13.39
C ASN A 167 10.91 23.54 12.23
N ILE A 168 9.78 23.85 11.60
CA ILE A 168 9.72 24.76 10.46
C ILE A 168 8.83 25.91 10.88
N HIS A 169 9.46 27.04 11.16
CA HIS A 169 8.75 28.27 11.45
C HIS A 169 8.25 28.88 10.15
N VAL A 170 6.92 28.90 9.97
CA VAL A 170 6.27 29.51 8.81
C VAL A 170 5.19 30.46 9.32
N GLN A 171 5.20 31.68 8.82
CA GLN A 171 4.11 32.64 9.03
C GLN A 171 3.10 32.50 7.90
N GLN A 172 1.82 32.43 8.25
CA GLN A 172 0.75 32.41 7.24
C GLN A 172 0.48 33.82 6.76
N HIS A 173 0.93 34.14 5.54
CA HIS A 173 0.72 35.45 4.92
C HIS A 173 -0.48 35.51 3.97
N LYS A 174 -1.04 34.35 3.59
CA LYS A 174 -2.15 34.23 2.63
C LYS A 174 -3.28 33.37 3.20
N SER A 175 -4.49 33.57 2.71
CA SER A 175 -5.62 32.68 3.02
C SER A 175 -5.44 31.32 2.32
N ILE A 176 -6.02 30.26 2.90
CA ILE A 176 -5.98 28.91 2.31
C ILE A 176 -6.54 28.90 0.88
N LYS A 177 -7.60 29.69 0.60
CA LYS A 177 -8.21 29.79 -0.73
C LYS A 177 -7.24 30.40 -1.75
N GLU A 178 -6.54 31.46 -1.39
CA GLU A 178 -5.52 32.09 -2.25
C GLU A 178 -4.37 31.14 -2.52
N MET A 179 -3.88 30.42 -1.50
CA MET A 179 -2.82 29.41 -1.67
C MET A 179 -3.22 28.33 -2.68
N ILE A 180 -4.44 27.78 -2.57
CA ILE A 180 -4.95 26.76 -3.50
C ILE A 180 -5.06 27.33 -4.93
N MET A 181 -5.54 28.58 -5.08
CA MET A 181 -5.65 29.22 -6.39
C MET A 181 -4.29 29.37 -7.07
N LEU A 182 -3.27 29.85 -6.35
CA LEU A 182 -1.91 30.01 -6.87
C LEU A 182 -1.30 28.66 -7.30
N ILE A 183 -1.47 27.61 -6.49
CA ILE A 183 -0.99 26.27 -6.85
C ILE A 183 -1.70 25.77 -8.11
N ARG A 184 -3.02 25.93 -8.23
CA ARG A 184 -3.78 25.47 -9.41
C ARG A 184 -3.35 26.18 -10.70
N GLN A 185 -3.09 27.49 -10.63
CA GLN A 185 -2.57 28.26 -11.76
C GLN A 185 -1.21 27.73 -12.21
N GLU A 186 -0.27 27.51 -11.28
CA GLU A 186 1.04 26.94 -11.59
C GLU A 186 0.96 25.49 -12.09
N MET A 187 0.03 24.70 -11.57
CA MET A 187 -0.21 23.32 -12.01
C MET A 187 -0.71 23.25 -13.45
N PHE A 188 -1.56 24.19 -13.88
CA PHE A 188 -2.03 24.29 -15.26
C PHE A 188 -0.90 24.65 -16.24
N ASN A 189 0.07 25.45 -15.78
CA ASN A 189 1.18 25.95 -16.59
C ASN A 189 2.41 25.03 -16.63
N THR A 190 2.36 23.85 -15.99
CA THR A 190 3.48 22.90 -15.94
C THR A 190 3.14 21.55 -16.59
N PHE A 191 4.10 21.03 -17.35
CA PHE A 191 4.08 19.69 -17.96
C PHE A 191 4.96 18.69 -17.20
N ASP A 192 5.58 19.11 -16.10
CA ASP A 192 6.37 18.23 -15.22
C ASP A 192 5.42 17.46 -14.28
N ASP A 193 5.34 16.14 -14.47
CA ASP A 193 4.47 15.24 -13.71
C ASP A 193 4.81 15.19 -12.22
N ILE A 194 6.09 15.29 -11.85
CA ILE A 194 6.53 15.30 -10.44
C ILE A 194 6.08 16.62 -9.79
N LYS A 195 6.20 17.74 -10.52
CA LYS A 195 5.71 19.04 -10.05
C LYS A 195 4.18 19.03 -9.91
N ARG A 196 3.45 18.41 -10.84
CA ARG A 196 1.98 18.25 -10.74
C ARG A 196 1.59 17.41 -9.52
N GLN A 197 2.25 16.26 -9.32
CA GLN A 197 2.01 15.41 -8.15
C GLN A 197 2.28 16.16 -6.83
N ARG A 198 3.37 16.95 -6.75
CA ARG A 198 3.66 17.80 -5.58
C ARG A 198 2.49 18.75 -5.28
N PHE A 199 1.98 19.40 -6.32
CA PHE A 199 0.88 20.35 -6.22
C PHE A 199 -0.44 19.70 -5.82
N GLU A 200 -0.74 18.50 -6.31
CA GLU A 200 -1.89 17.72 -5.88
C GLU A 200 -1.83 17.41 -4.37
N HIS A 201 -0.66 17.00 -3.87
CA HIS A 201 -0.46 16.76 -2.44
C HIS A 201 -0.59 18.03 -1.61
N MET A 202 -0.03 19.15 -2.07
CA MET A 202 -0.20 20.46 -1.40
C MET A 202 -1.67 20.89 -1.34
N ILE A 203 -2.42 20.74 -2.44
CA ILE A 203 -3.86 21.06 -2.48
C ILE A 203 -4.64 20.16 -1.52
N ALA A 204 -4.34 18.86 -1.47
CA ALA A 204 -5.00 17.92 -0.57
C ALA A 204 -4.76 18.27 0.91
N ILE A 205 -3.55 18.71 1.26
CA ILE A 205 -3.22 19.20 2.60
C ILE A 205 -4.02 20.47 2.92
N LEU A 206 -3.96 21.48 2.05
CA LEU A 206 -4.64 22.76 2.26
C LEU A 206 -6.15 22.62 2.37
N SER A 207 -6.75 21.70 1.59
CA SER A 207 -8.19 21.42 1.61
C SER A 207 -8.67 20.75 2.91
N ASN A 208 -7.75 20.25 3.74
CA ASN A 208 -8.02 19.54 4.99
C ASN A 208 -7.65 20.37 6.23
N ILE A 209 -7.42 21.67 6.05
CA ILE A 209 -7.09 22.61 7.13
C ILE A 209 -8.18 23.68 7.16
N ASN A 210 -8.56 24.13 8.36
CA ASN A 210 -9.55 25.19 8.48
C ASN A 210 -9.02 26.54 7.96
N SER A 211 -9.90 27.53 7.82
CA SER A 211 -9.54 28.87 7.32
C SER A 211 -8.43 29.57 8.12
N THR A 212 -8.28 29.22 9.40
CA THR A 212 -7.24 29.76 10.31
C THR A 212 -5.91 29.01 10.25
N GLY A 213 -5.75 28.05 9.33
CA GLY A 213 -4.52 27.26 9.22
C GLY A 213 -4.32 26.23 10.33
N LYS A 214 -5.35 25.96 11.15
CA LYS A 214 -5.35 24.95 12.20
C LYS A 214 -6.05 23.70 11.69
N SER A 215 -5.40 22.55 11.80
CA SER A 215 -6.11 21.29 11.50
C SER A 215 -7.06 20.91 12.65
N SER A 216 -8.01 20.02 12.38
CA SER A 216 -8.97 19.58 13.39
C SER A 216 -8.31 18.99 14.66
N LYS A 217 -9.01 19.09 15.79
CA LYS A 217 -8.65 18.38 17.04
C LYS A 217 -8.95 16.87 16.95
N ASN A 218 -9.91 16.52 16.11
CA ASN A 218 -10.41 15.17 15.92
C ASN A 218 -10.31 14.75 14.47
N SER A 219 -9.65 13.64 14.20
CA SER A 219 -9.45 13.18 12.84
C SER A 219 -9.17 11.69 12.75
N THR A 220 -9.43 11.11 11.58
CA THR A 220 -9.24 9.69 11.32
C THR A 220 -8.66 9.45 9.94
N TYR A 221 -7.87 8.38 9.83
CA TYR A 221 -7.48 7.76 8.58
C TYR A 221 -7.45 6.25 8.75
N GLY A 222 -8.19 5.54 7.92
CA GLY A 222 -8.27 4.09 8.02
C GLY A 222 -9.37 3.52 7.17
N ILE A 223 -9.61 2.23 7.36
CA ILE A 223 -10.57 1.45 6.60
C ILE A 223 -11.29 0.48 7.53
N LYS A 224 -12.57 0.21 7.27
CA LYS A 224 -13.22 -1.02 7.74
C LYS A 224 -12.87 -2.14 6.78
N ASN A 225 -13.06 -3.40 7.18
CA ASN A 225 -12.79 -4.53 6.28
C ASN A 225 -11.33 -4.53 5.77
N TYR A 226 -10.37 -4.48 6.69
CA TYR A 226 -8.94 -4.44 6.34
C TYR A 226 -8.47 -5.66 5.53
N TYR A 227 -9.25 -6.75 5.54
CA TYR A 227 -8.99 -7.92 4.70
C TYR A 227 -8.80 -7.56 3.22
N TYR A 228 -9.49 -6.55 2.68
CA TYR A 228 -9.24 -6.07 1.32
C TYR A 228 -7.82 -5.54 1.10
N VAL A 229 -7.23 -4.88 2.10
CA VAL A 229 -5.84 -4.42 2.02
C VAL A 229 -4.90 -5.63 1.98
N PHE A 230 -5.17 -6.64 2.79
CA PHE A 230 -4.37 -7.86 2.83
C PHE A 230 -4.47 -8.68 1.55
N GLU A 231 -5.67 -8.89 1.01
CA GLU A 231 -5.91 -9.53 -0.29
C GLU A 231 -5.05 -8.85 -1.38
N ARG A 232 -5.06 -7.52 -1.44
CA ARG A 232 -4.24 -6.77 -2.39
C ARG A 232 -2.74 -6.91 -2.16
N MET A 233 -2.30 -7.01 -0.92
CA MET A 233 -0.88 -7.25 -0.62
C MET A 233 -0.46 -8.66 -1.05
N VAL A 234 -1.29 -9.67 -0.81
CA VAL A 234 -1.05 -11.06 -1.24
C VAL A 234 -1.02 -11.13 -2.76
N ASP A 235 -2.02 -10.58 -3.44
CA ASP A 235 -2.12 -10.56 -4.91
C ASP A 235 -0.87 -9.98 -5.57
N ARG A 236 -0.40 -8.82 -5.08
CA ARG A 236 0.84 -8.21 -5.59
C ARG A 236 2.09 -8.99 -5.23
N PHE A 237 2.16 -9.57 -4.03
CA PHE A 237 3.33 -10.32 -3.57
C PHE A 237 3.55 -11.61 -4.35
N PHE A 238 2.46 -12.30 -4.71
CA PHE A 238 2.49 -13.54 -5.50
C PHE A 238 2.39 -13.30 -7.02
N GLU A 239 2.41 -12.03 -7.46
CA GLU A 239 2.34 -11.66 -8.87
C GLU A 239 1.08 -12.24 -9.56
N GLY A 240 -0.07 -12.07 -8.91
CA GLY A 240 -1.37 -12.47 -9.44
C GLY A 240 -1.64 -11.91 -10.83
N ILE A 241 -2.38 -12.68 -11.64
CA ILE A 241 -2.80 -12.24 -12.97
C ILE A 241 -3.66 -10.97 -12.87
N ASN A 242 -3.65 -10.17 -13.93
CA ASN A 242 -4.43 -8.93 -13.95
C ASN A 242 -5.94 -9.21 -13.78
N LYS A 243 -6.68 -8.22 -13.24
CA LYS A 243 -8.11 -8.33 -12.93
C LYS A 243 -8.99 -8.80 -14.10
N LYS A 244 -8.65 -8.41 -15.34
CA LYS A 244 -9.42 -8.77 -16.54
C LYS A 244 -9.27 -10.25 -16.90
N ASP A 245 -8.09 -10.82 -16.68
CA ASP A 245 -7.86 -12.25 -16.85
C ASP A 245 -8.40 -13.05 -15.66
N LEU A 246 -8.26 -12.52 -14.45
CA LEU A 246 -8.82 -13.09 -13.22
C LEU A 246 -10.34 -13.30 -13.33
N SER A 247 -11.07 -12.32 -13.85
CA SER A 247 -12.54 -12.39 -13.92
C SER A 247 -13.07 -13.53 -14.80
N LYS A 248 -12.24 -14.12 -15.67
CA LYS A 248 -12.61 -15.28 -16.49
C LYS A 248 -12.78 -16.55 -15.66
N TYR A 249 -12.20 -16.58 -14.46
CA TYR A 249 -12.24 -17.72 -13.55
C TYR A 249 -13.31 -17.56 -12.45
N ASN A 250 -14.15 -16.51 -12.50
CA ASN A 250 -15.17 -16.26 -11.50
C ASN A 250 -16.34 -17.25 -11.65
N PRO A 251 -16.61 -18.12 -10.67
CA PRO A 251 -17.81 -18.93 -10.69
C PRO A 251 -19.06 -18.03 -10.60
N VAL A 252 -20.04 -18.29 -11.45
CA VAL A 252 -21.32 -17.57 -11.46
C VAL A 252 -22.48 -18.56 -11.52
N ALA A 253 -23.51 -18.32 -10.71
CA ALA A 253 -24.75 -19.09 -10.73
C ALA A 253 -25.83 -18.32 -11.52
N THR A 254 -26.84 -19.03 -12.03
CA THR A 254 -27.96 -18.43 -12.77
C THR A 254 -29.27 -18.77 -12.08
N TRP A 255 -30.06 -17.73 -11.79
CA TRP A 255 -31.46 -17.86 -11.38
C TRP A 255 -32.33 -18.16 -12.59
N HIS A 256 -33.23 -19.13 -12.47
CA HIS A 256 -34.27 -19.43 -13.46
C HIS A 256 -35.63 -19.09 -12.85
N LEU A 257 -36.06 -17.84 -13.02
CA LEU A 257 -37.28 -17.33 -12.38
C LEU A 257 -38.50 -17.64 -13.24
N VAL A 258 -39.54 -18.18 -12.60
CA VAL A 258 -40.79 -18.64 -13.26
C VAL A 258 -41.40 -17.59 -14.20
N LYS A 259 -41.34 -16.30 -13.85
CA LYS A 259 -41.95 -15.21 -14.63
C LYS A 259 -40.96 -14.30 -15.35
N ASN A 260 -39.70 -14.27 -14.91
CA ASN A 260 -38.74 -13.25 -15.33
C ASN A 260 -37.54 -13.84 -16.08
N GLY A 261 -37.53 -15.15 -16.34
CA GLY A 261 -36.47 -15.81 -17.10
C GLY A 261 -35.17 -15.92 -16.31
N ASN A 262 -34.05 -15.92 -17.04
CA ASN A 262 -32.74 -16.23 -16.49
C ASN A 262 -32.00 -14.97 -16.06
N HIS A 263 -31.48 -14.96 -14.83
CA HIS A 263 -30.67 -13.85 -14.30
C HIS A 263 -29.40 -14.38 -13.63
N SER A 264 -28.24 -13.84 -14.02
CA SER A 264 -26.99 -14.16 -13.33
C SER A 264 -27.00 -13.66 -11.89
N SER A 265 -26.52 -14.49 -10.98
CA SER A 265 -26.22 -14.13 -9.59
C SER A 265 -24.90 -13.36 -9.51
N SER A 266 -24.54 -12.87 -8.33
CA SER A 266 -23.22 -12.30 -8.09
C SER A 266 -22.12 -13.34 -8.28
N GLU A 267 -21.04 -12.93 -8.93
CA GLU A 267 -19.82 -13.73 -9.08
C GLU A 267 -19.16 -14.03 -7.73
N LEU A 268 -18.65 -15.25 -7.58
CA LEU A 268 -17.63 -15.55 -6.58
C LEU A 268 -16.27 -15.16 -7.17
N ARG A 269 -15.46 -14.42 -6.42
CA ARG A 269 -14.21 -13.84 -6.92
C ARG A 269 -13.04 -14.39 -6.13
N PRO A 270 -12.12 -15.17 -6.75
CA PRO A 270 -10.87 -15.55 -6.10
C PRO A 270 -9.98 -14.31 -5.92
N ASP A 271 -9.18 -14.28 -4.85
CA ASP A 271 -8.33 -13.12 -4.54
C ASP A 271 -7.11 -13.03 -5.47
N THR A 272 -6.48 -14.18 -5.74
CA THR A 272 -5.24 -14.26 -6.50
C THR A 272 -5.17 -15.56 -7.29
N ILE A 273 -4.89 -15.46 -8.59
CA ILE A 273 -4.58 -16.61 -9.45
C ILE A 273 -3.18 -16.42 -10.03
N VAL A 274 -2.36 -17.47 -9.97
CA VAL A 274 -1.01 -17.48 -10.51
C VAL A 274 -0.85 -18.65 -11.48
N HIS A 275 -0.33 -18.37 -12.67
CA HIS A 275 0.06 -19.40 -13.64
C HIS A 275 1.56 -19.60 -13.60
N LEU A 276 2.00 -20.86 -13.54
CA LEU A 276 3.42 -21.21 -13.47
C LEU A 276 3.74 -22.41 -14.34
N SER A 277 4.77 -22.28 -15.18
CA SER A 277 5.28 -23.40 -15.98
C SER A 277 6.54 -23.98 -15.34
N ARG A 278 6.55 -25.30 -15.07
CA ARG A 278 7.71 -26.01 -14.52
C ARG A 278 7.82 -27.40 -15.10
N ASN A 279 9.01 -27.79 -15.53
CA ASN A 279 9.30 -29.13 -16.06
C ASN A 279 8.32 -29.59 -17.16
N GLY A 280 7.96 -28.68 -18.07
CA GLY A 280 7.01 -28.94 -19.15
C GLY A 280 5.54 -29.03 -18.72
N LYS A 281 5.22 -28.78 -17.45
CA LYS A 281 3.85 -28.80 -16.91
C LYS A 281 3.39 -27.39 -16.57
N GLN A 282 2.10 -27.15 -16.79
CA GLN A 282 1.44 -25.89 -16.43
C GLN A 282 0.64 -26.07 -15.14
N TYR A 283 0.82 -25.12 -14.22
CA TYR A 283 0.17 -25.11 -12.93
C TYR A 283 -0.66 -23.83 -12.80
N THR A 284 -1.83 -23.96 -12.18
CA THR A 284 -2.65 -22.81 -11.78
C THR A 284 -2.85 -22.87 -10.26
N TYR A 285 -2.28 -21.90 -9.56
CA TYR A 285 -2.46 -21.74 -8.13
C TYR A 285 -3.55 -20.73 -7.87
N VAL A 286 -4.60 -21.14 -7.15
CA VAL A 286 -5.64 -20.27 -6.63
C VAL A 286 -5.29 -20.01 -5.17
N LEU A 287 -4.88 -18.78 -4.88
CA LEU A 287 -4.47 -18.32 -3.56
C LEU A 287 -5.55 -17.39 -3.02
N ASP A 288 -6.05 -17.70 -1.84
CA ASP A 288 -7.13 -16.95 -1.21
C ASP A 288 -6.63 -16.45 0.15
N ALA A 289 -6.69 -15.12 0.30
CA ALA A 289 -6.07 -14.40 1.40
C ALA A 289 -7.08 -14.24 2.53
N LYS A 290 -6.79 -14.83 3.69
CA LYS A 290 -7.70 -14.84 4.83
C LYS A 290 -7.10 -14.14 6.04
N MET A 291 -7.61 -12.94 6.35
CA MET A 291 -7.29 -12.19 7.58
C MET A 291 -7.99 -12.77 8.82
N TYR A 292 -7.84 -14.07 9.05
CA TYR A 292 -8.35 -14.69 10.27
C TYR A 292 -7.35 -14.54 11.42
N LYS A 293 -7.83 -14.68 12.66
CA LYS A 293 -7.06 -14.42 13.87
C LYS A 293 -5.97 -15.45 14.20
N TYR A 294 -5.96 -16.63 13.57
CA TYR A 294 -5.04 -17.74 13.93
C TYR A 294 -3.57 -17.32 14.11
N GLY A 295 -3.02 -16.58 13.14
CA GLY A 295 -1.63 -16.12 13.13
C GLY A 295 -1.33 -14.94 14.04
N GLY A 296 -2.34 -14.35 14.70
CA GLY A 296 -2.20 -13.25 15.65
C GLY A 296 -2.46 -13.64 17.10
N LEU A 297 -2.91 -14.87 17.38
CA LEU A 297 -3.21 -15.34 18.73
C LEU A 297 -1.96 -15.92 19.39
N ASP A 298 -1.65 -15.47 20.60
CA ASP A 298 -0.52 -16.03 21.36
C ASP A 298 -0.86 -17.40 21.99
N HIS A 299 -2.15 -17.62 22.27
CA HIS A 299 -2.69 -18.88 22.77
C HIS A 299 -3.97 -19.25 22.03
N LEU A 300 -4.19 -20.55 21.83
CA LEU A 300 -5.42 -21.10 21.31
C LEU A 300 -6.15 -21.86 22.41
N GLU A 301 -7.48 -21.74 22.48
CA GLU A 301 -8.28 -22.62 23.32
C GLU A 301 -8.44 -23.99 22.65
N ARG A 302 -8.54 -24.00 21.31
CA ARG A 302 -8.58 -25.20 20.47
C ARG A 302 -7.59 -25.10 19.30
N PRO A 303 -7.02 -26.22 18.83
CA PRO A 303 -5.99 -26.21 17.77
C PRO A 303 -6.40 -25.53 16.46
N ASN A 304 -7.70 -25.44 16.18
CA ASN A 304 -8.24 -24.85 14.96
C ASN A 304 -8.83 -23.44 15.15
N ASP A 305 -8.67 -22.82 16.32
CA ASP A 305 -9.27 -21.53 16.60
C ASP A 305 -8.71 -20.43 15.69
N GLY A 306 -9.62 -19.74 14.99
CA GLY A 306 -9.25 -18.70 14.05
C GLY A 306 -8.74 -19.22 12.71
N LEU A 307 -8.92 -20.50 12.37
CA LEU A 307 -8.73 -20.98 11.01
C LEU A 307 -9.96 -20.70 10.12
N PRO A 308 -9.81 -20.74 8.78
CA PRO A 308 -10.94 -20.58 7.85
C PRO A 308 -12.04 -21.62 8.09
N GLU A 309 -13.28 -21.14 8.12
CA GLU A 309 -14.46 -21.99 8.35
C GLU A 309 -14.86 -22.79 7.11
N THR A 310 -15.78 -23.73 7.28
CA THR A 310 -16.35 -24.58 6.20
C THR A 310 -16.83 -23.76 5.00
N SER A 311 -17.40 -22.57 5.22
CA SER A 311 -17.85 -21.67 4.16
C SER A 311 -16.70 -21.17 3.27
N SER A 312 -15.56 -20.82 3.87
CA SER A 312 -14.34 -20.45 3.15
C SER A 312 -13.73 -21.65 2.42
N ILE A 313 -13.71 -22.82 3.07
CA ILE A 313 -13.26 -24.09 2.46
C ILE A 313 -14.09 -24.41 1.21
N GLN A 314 -15.41 -24.31 1.31
CA GLN A 314 -16.31 -24.56 0.19
C GLN A 314 -16.07 -23.58 -0.97
N LYS A 315 -15.94 -22.27 -0.69
CA LYS A 315 -15.63 -21.28 -1.72
C LYS A 315 -14.32 -21.61 -2.44
N GLN A 316 -13.28 -22.00 -1.70
CA GLN A 316 -12.00 -22.35 -2.27
C GLN A 316 -12.09 -23.57 -3.21
N ILE A 317 -12.83 -24.60 -2.79
CA ILE A 317 -13.09 -25.78 -3.63
C ILE A 317 -13.80 -25.35 -4.93
N THR A 318 -14.84 -24.51 -4.82
CA THR A 318 -15.58 -23.99 -5.98
C THR A 318 -14.67 -23.22 -6.94
N TYR A 319 -13.73 -22.41 -6.44
CA TYR A 319 -12.73 -21.75 -7.30
C TYR A 319 -11.87 -22.76 -8.04
N GLY A 320 -11.38 -23.78 -7.32
CA GLY A 320 -10.58 -24.85 -7.92
C GLY A 320 -11.32 -25.61 -9.02
N ASP A 321 -12.61 -25.92 -8.82
CA ASP A 321 -13.43 -26.59 -9.83
C ASP A 321 -13.62 -25.74 -11.07
N GLU A 322 -13.93 -24.45 -10.91
CA GLU A 322 -14.15 -23.56 -12.04
C GLU A 322 -12.88 -23.37 -12.86
N VAL A 323 -11.74 -23.21 -12.19
CA VAL A 323 -10.44 -23.17 -12.87
C VAL A 323 -10.18 -24.50 -13.59
N ALA A 324 -10.33 -25.64 -12.92
CA ALA A 324 -10.09 -26.96 -13.53
C ALA A 324 -11.03 -27.27 -14.71
N ARG A 325 -12.21 -26.66 -14.75
CA ARG A 325 -13.14 -26.74 -15.89
C ARG A 325 -12.66 -25.96 -17.10
N LEU A 326 -11.89 -24.88 -16.88
CA LEU A 326 -11.46 -23.93 -17.90
C LEU A 326 -10.03 -24.19 -18.42
N THR A 327 -9.26 -25.08 -17.79
CA THR A 327 -7.87 -25.36 -18.17
C THR A 327 -7.47 -26.81 -17.88
N ASP A 328 -6.56 -27.34 -18.70
CA ASP A 328 -5.90 -28.64 -18.47
C ASP A 328 -4.73 -28.56 -17.48
N ASN A 329 -4.52 -27.40 -16.84
CA ASN A 329 -3.42 -27.19 -15.89
C ASN A 329 -3.62 -28.01 -14.60
N TYR A 330 -2.51 -28.25 -13.90
CA TYR A 330 -2.55 -28.75 -12.53
C TYR A 330 -3.04 -27.64 -11.59
N VAL A 331 -4.29 -27.77 -11.12
CA VAL A 331 -4.91 -26.79 -10.23
C VAL A 331 -4.55 -27.07 -8.77
N ARG A 332 -4.22 -26.01 -8.03
CA ARG A 332 -3.81 -26.05 -6.62
C ARG A 332 -4.53 -24.98 -5.84
N ASN A 333 -5.07 -25.35 -4.68
CA ASN A 333 -5.77 -24.44 -3.79
C ASN A 333 -4.95 -24.17 -2.54
N ALA A 334 -4.83 -22.91 -2.15
CA ALA A 334 -4.22 -22.56 -0.88
C ALA A 334 -4.84 -21.33 -0.20
N PHE A 335 -4.91 -21.38 1.11
CA PHE A 335 -5.13 -20.21 1.96
C PHE A 335 -3.80 -19.56 2.33
N ILE A 336 -3.77 -18.23 2.26
CA ILE A 336 -2.69 -17.40 2.77
C ILE A 336 -3.21 -16.61 3.97
N LEU A 337 -2.69 -16.87 5.16
CA LEU A 337 -3.06 -16.16 6.38
C LEU A 337 -1.88 -15.29 6.84
N PRO A 338 -2.12 -14.12 7.43
CA PRO A 338 -1.05 -13.36 8.05
C PRO A 338 -0.65 -14.00 9.38
N TYR A 339 0.60 -13.82 9.80
CA TYR A 339 0.99 -14.11 11.17
C TYR A 339 2.06 -13.16 11.70
N ASN A 340 2.21 -13.13 13.02
CA ASN A 340 3.37 -12.55 13.66
C ASN A 340 4.36 -13.67 14.02
N LYS A 341 5.47 -13.74 13.28
CA LYS A 341 6.48 -14.79 13.49
C LYS A 341 7.23 -14.71 14.83
N GLU A 342 7.06 -13.61 15.57
CA GLU A 342 7.68 -13.42 16.88
C GLU A 342 6.76 -13.82 18.06
N LEU A 343 5.56 -14.34 17.79
CA LEU A 343 4.75 -15.00 18.83
C LEU A 343 5.38 -16.35 19.22
N GLU A 344 5.29 -16.71 20.49
CA GLU A 344 5.94 -17.92 21.02
C GLU A 344 5.43 -19.21 20.35
N ARG A 345 4.13 -19.29 20.01
CA ARG A 345 3.55 -20.42 19.26
C ARG A 345 4.22 -20.72 17.92
N PHE A 346 4.77 -19.69 17.26
CA PHE A 346 5.43 -19.84 15.96
C PHE A 346 6.96 -19.90 16.07
N LYS A 347 7.50 -19.63 17.27
CA LYS A 347 8.90 -19.94 17.58
C LYS A 347 9.06 -21.44 17.77
N PHE A 348 10.28 -21.91 17.54
CA PHE A 348 10.67 -23.31 17.76
C PHE A 348 9.87 -24.37 16.97
N ASN A 349 9.19 -23.99 15.88
CA ASN A 349 8.44 -24.88 14.99
C ASN A 349 7.30 -25.67 15.67
N ASN A 350 6.69 -25.14 16.74
CA ASN A 350 5.65 -25.87 17.48
C ASN A 350 4.34 -26.00 16.68
N ASP A 351 3.81 -24.89 16.16
CA ASP A 351 2.50 -24.89 15.46
C ASP A 351 2.61 -24.88 13.93
N ALA A 352 3.81 -24.69 13.38
CA ALA A 352 4.02 -24.53 11.95
C ALA A 352 5.39 -25.02 11.51
N ILE A 353 5.46 -25.50 10.26
CA ILE A 353 6.72 -25.86 9.59
C ILE A 353 7.22 -24.60 8.87
N ASN A 354 8.34 -24.04 9.33
CA ASN A 354 8.98 -22.91 8.67
C ASN A 354 9.57 -23.34 7.31
N ILE A 355 9.16 -22.66 6.25
CA ILE A 355 9.54 -22.97 4.86
C ILE A 355 10.77 -22.15 4.43
N ASP A 356 11.06 -21.06 5.13
CA ASP A 356 12.27 -20.29 4.96
C ASP A 356 13.02 -20.04 6.27
N CYS A 357 14.34 -19.82 6.13
CA CYS A 357 15.25 -19.58 7.25
C CYS A 357 14.86 -18.35 8.06
N ASP A 358 14.28 -17.34 7.40
CA ASP A 358 13.89 -16.09 8.03
C ASP A 358 12.50 -16.17 8.67
N ARG A 359 11.85 -17.34 8.61
CA ARG A 359 10.50 -17.58 9.14
C ARG A 359 9.49 -16.56 8.60
N ASN A 360 9.57 -16.19 7.34
CA ASN A 360 8.60 -15.29 6.71
C ASN A 360 7.42 -16.06 6.13
N LEU A 361 7.60 -17.34 5.84
CA LEU A 361 6.60 -18.26 5.31
C LEU A 361 6.60 -19.56 6.11
N ALA A 362 5.42 -19.99 6.54
CA ALA A 362 5.25 -21.24 7.27
C ALA A 362 4.06 -22.03 6.72
N TYR A 363 4.13 -23.35 6.80
CA TYR A 363 3.07 -24.27 6.43
C TYR A 363 2.41 -24.85 7.69
N ILE A 364 1.08 -24.84 7.74
CA ILE A 364 0.30 -25.27 8.92
C ILE A 364 -0.63 -26.46 8.67
N GLY A 365 -0.58 -27.05 7.47
CA GLY A 365 -1.41 -28.20 7.10
C GLY A 365 -2.35 -27.90 5.94
N PHE A 366 -3.38 -28.72 5.79
CA PHE A 366 -4.35 -28.58 4.72
C PHE A 366 -5.76 -28.92 5.21
N ALA A 367 -6.77 -28.33 4.58
CA ALA A 367 -8.18 -28.63 4.82
C ALA A 367 -8.74 -29.54 3.72
N THR A 368 -9.73 -30.35 4.09
CA THR A 368 -10.51 -31.21 3.19
C THR A 368 -11.99 -31.11 3.52
N SER A 369 -12.86 -31.34 2.54
CA SER A 369 -14.31 -31.51 2.76
C SER A 369 -14.66 -32.96 3.11
N SER A 370 -15.68 -33.20 3.93
CA SER A 370 -16.16 -34.57 4.19
C SER A 370 -17.06 -35.13 3.10
N TRP A 371 -17.72 -34.26 2.32
CA TRP A 371 -18.74 -34.64 1.33
C TRP A 371 -18.20 -34.95 -0.07
N ARG A 372 -16.91 -34.74 -0.34
CA ARG A 372 -16.26 -35.15 -1.60
C ARG A 372 -15.55 -36.47 -1.40
N LEU A 373 -16.11 -37.53 -1.96
CA LEU A 373 -15.59 -38.90 -1.84
C LEU A 373 -14.37 -39.11 -2.74
N GLU A 374 -14.45 -38.66 -3.99
CA GLU A 374 -13.31 -38.66 -4.93
C GLU A 374 -12.54 -37.35 -4.81
N LYS A 375 -11.33 -37.40 -4.26
CA LYS A 375 -10.48 -36.22 -4.06
C LYS A 375 -9.67 -35.88 -5.30
N LYS A 376 -9.90 -34.69 -5.86
CA LYS A 376 -9.00 -34.05 -6.82
C LYS A 376 -7.90 -33.28 -6.09
N ASP A 377 -6.81 -32.96 -6.77
CA ASP A 377 -5.69 -32.23 -6.15
C ASP A 377 -6.12 -30.89 -5.54
N HIS A 378 -7.04 -30.17 -6.18
CA HIS A 378 -7.55 -28.89 -5.69
C HIS A 378 -8.61 -29.04 -4.58
N ASP A 379 -9.04 -30.25 -4.23
CA ASP A 379 -9.88 -30.48 -3.04
C ASP A 379 -9.07 -30.39 -1.74
N TYR A 380 -7.75 -30.50 -1.83
CA TYR A 380 -6.82 -30.23 -0.73
C TYR A 380 -6.50 -28.74 -0.73
N ILE A 381 -6.92 -28.04 0.32
CA ILE A 381 -6.64 -26.61 0.47
C ILE A 381 -5.46 -26.47 1.43
N PHE A 382 -4.28 -26.21 0.87
CA PHE A 382 -3.07 -26.02 1.67
C PHE A 382 -3.13 -24.68 2.41
N SER A 383 -2.70 -24.65 3.67
CA SER A 383 -2.78 -23.44 4.49
C SER A 383 -1.38 -22.98 4.84
N PHE A 384 -1.06 -21.75 4.45
CA PHE A 384 0.22 -21.10 4.70
C PHE A 384 0.05 -19.84 5.52
N LEU A 385 1.05 -19.55 6.34
CA LEU A 385 1.20 -18.31 7.07
C LEU A 385 2.29 -17.45 6.43
N ILE A 386 2.05 -16.14 6.28
CA ILE A 386 3.03 -15.14 5.84
C ILE A 386 3.23 -14.05 6.89
N ASP A 387 4.49 -13.74 7.26
CA ASP A 387 4.77 -12.76 8.31
C ASP A 387 4.24 -11.39 7.88
N PHE A 388 3.35 -10.81 8.68
CA PHE A 388 2.60 -9.62 8.28
C PHE A 388 3.54 -8.43 8.03
N ASN A 389 4.50 -8.19 8.93
CA ASN A 389 5.46 -7.10 8.78
C ASN A 389 6.43 -7.34 7.61
N TYR A 390 6.77 -8.59 7.31
CA TYR A 390 7.51 -8.95 6.10
C TYR A 390 6.72 -8.65 4.82
N LEU A 391 5.45 -9.07 4.76
CA LEU A 391 4.57 -8.79 3.62
C LEU A 391 4.40 -7.27 3.42
N LEU A 392 4.13 -6.52 4.50
CA LEU A 392 4.05 -5.05 4.48
C LEU A 392 5.29 -4.39 3.86
N ARG A 393 6.48 -4.94 4.07
CA ARG A 393 7.74 -4.40 3.52
C ARG A 393 7.97 -4.79 2.06
N ASN A 394 7.36 -5.87 1.59
CA ASN A 394 7.77 -6.54 0.35
C ASN A 394 6.64 -6.79 -0.65
N TYR A 395 5.38 -6.46 -0.36
CA TYR A 395 4.24 -6.73 -1.25
C TYR A 395 4.36 -6.12 -2.66
N ASN A 396 5.15 -5.05 -2.83
CA ASN A 396 5.41 -4.42 -4.13
C ASN A 396 6.76 -4.84 -4.77
N ARG A 397 7.47 -5.81 -4.19
CA ARG A 397 8.78 -6.27 -4.68
C ARG A 397 8.61 -7.68 -5.23
N SER A 398 9.17 -7.94 -6.42
CA SER A 398 9.25 -9.31 -6.94
C SER A 398 10.03 -10.17 -5.95
N ASN A 399 9.43 -11.27 -5.51
CA ASN A 399 9.97 -12.12 -4.46
C ASN A 399 9.94 -13.60 -4.82
N ASN A 400 10.48 -13.89 -6.00
CA ASN A 400 10.47 -15.22 -6.62
C ASN A 400 10.96 -16.34 -5.68
N ARG A 401 11.89 -16.06 -4.76
CA ARG A 401 12.41 -17.09 -3.85
C ARG A 401 11.35 -17.59 -2.86
N ILE A 402 10.57 -16.71 -2.25
CA ILE A 402 9.55 -17.14 -1.26
C ILE A 402 8.33 -17.73 -1.96
N THR A 403 7.91 -17.14 -3.08
CA THR A 403 6.76 -17.65 -3.84
C THR A 403 7.01 -19.06 -4.36
N LEU A 404 8.20 -19.32 -4.92
CA LEU A 404 8.58 -20.66 -5.38
C LEU A 404 8.59 -21.71 -4.26
N LYS A 405 9.04 -21.32 -3.06
CA LYS A 405 9.03 -22.23 -1.90
C LYS A 405 7.63 -22.65 -1.49
N LEU A 406 6.64 -21.75 -1.55
CA LEU A 406 5.24 -22.09 -1.30
C LEU A 406 4.77 -23.16 -2.29
N TYR A 407 5.04 -22.95 -3.58
CA TYR A 407 4.64 -23.88 -4.63
C TYR A 407 5.35 -25.22 -4.52
N ASP A 408 6.65 -25.23 -4.19
CA ASP A 408 7.42 -26.45 -3.95
C ASP A 408 6.85 -27.26 -2.78
N GLU A 409 6.47 -26.59 -1.69
CA GLU A 409 5.86 -27.24 -0.54
C GLU A 409 4.50 -27.87 -0.90
N ILE A 410 3.65 -27.17 -1.66
CA ILE A 410 2.37 -27.72 -2.15
C ILE A 410 2.61 -29.02 -2.93
N GLU A 411 3.51 -29.01 -3.91
CA GLU A 411 3.78 -30.19 -4.72
C GLU A 411 4.40 -31.33 -3.89
N GLN A 412 5.22 -31.01 -2.90
CA GLN A 412 5.77 -32.00 -1.98
C GLN A 412 4.66 -32.66 -1.14
N GLN A 413 3.72 -31.87 -0.62
CA GLN A 413 2.63 -32.39 0.20
C GLN A 413 1.64 -33.23 -0.61
N ILE A 414 1.31 -32.82 -1.84
CA ILE A 414 0.49 -33.65 -2.75
C ILE A 414 1.14 -35.01 -3.01
N LYS A 415 2.45 -35.05 -3.24
CA LYS A 415 3.18 -36.32 -3.42
C LYS A 415 3.14 -37.19 -2.17
N LYS A 416 3.15 -36.61 -0.97
CA LYS A 416 3.02 -37.37 0.29
C LYS A 416 1.60 -37.92 0.42
N ILE A 417 0.58 -37.10 0.19
CA ILE A 417 -0.83 -37.50 0.28
C ILE A 417 -1.16 -38.63 -0.67
N ARG A 418 -0.68 -38.59 -1.92
CA ARG A 418 -0.92 -39.66 -2.92
C ARG A 418 -0.19 -40.98 -2.65
N LYS A 419 0.77 -40.99 -1.72
CA LYS A 419 1.49 -42.21 -1.30
C LYS A 419 0.80 -42.92 -0.13
N ILE A 420 -0.13 -42.23 0.53
CA ILE A 420 -1.05 -42.77 1.54
C ILE A 420 -2.27 -43.29 0.78
#